data_AF-A0A1V4XC33-F1
#
_entry.id   AF-A0A1V4XC33-F1
#
_cell.length_a   1.000
_cell.length_b   1.000
_cell.length_c   1.000
_cell.angle_alpha   90.00
_cell.angle_beta   90.00
_cell.angle_gamma   90.00
#
_symmetry.space_group_name_H-M   'P 1'
#
loop_
_entity.id
_entity.type
_entity.pdbx_description
1 polymer ?
#
loop_
_entity_poly.entity_id
_entity_poly.type
_entity_poly.pdbx_seq_one_letter_code
_entity_poly.pdbx_strand_id
1 'polypeptide(L)'
;MIVVAIIGILAAIAIPQFNSYRVRGYNATARADVKNAYTAAQAYFSDWPTATVTVARLQASGYSQSAGVTLTVSDGTQGGLLLTSVHGSGDRTYTVDAAGQITP
;
A
#
# COMPACT_ATOMS: atom_id res chain seq x y z
N MET A 1 -5.24 38.17 26.65
CA MET A 1 -6.26 37.12 26.42
C MET A 1 -6.53 36.81 24.94
N ILE A 2 -6.31 37.75 24.00
CA ILE A 2 -6.53 37.51 22.55
C ILE A 2 -5.69 36.39 21.93
N VAL A 3 -4.46 36.20 22.41
CA VAL A 3 -3.52 35.19 21.88
C VAL A 3 -4.06 33.76 22.06
N VAL A 4 -4.65 33.45 23.22
CA VAL A 4 -5.21 32.12 23.51
C VAL A 4 -6.37 31.79 22.57
N ALA A 5 -7.22 32.78 22.26
CA ALA A 5 -8.33 32.62 21.34
C ALA A 5 -7.85 32.32 19.90
N ILE A 6 -6.81 33.02 19.43
CA ILE A 6 -6.25 32.80 18.09
C ILE A 6 -5.58 31.42 17.98
N ILE A 7 -4.82 31.00 18.99
CA ILE A 7 -4.21 29.65 19.02
C ILE A 7 -5.29 28.57 18.98
N GLY A 8 -6.41 28.75 19.70
CA GLY A 8 -7.54 27.83 19.68
C GLY A 8 -8.14 27.63 18.28
N ILE A 9 -8.34 28.70 17.51
CA ILE A 9 -8.87 28.64 16.14
C ILE A 9 -7.88 27.95 15.20
N LEU A 10 -6.60 28.31 15.27
CA LEU A 10 -5.56 27.71 14.42
C LEU A 10 -5.40 26.21 14.71
N ALA A 11 -5.41 25.81 16.00
CA ALA A 11 -5.34 24.41 16.40
C ALA A 11 -6.52 23.59 15.87
N ALA A 12 -7.74 24.17 15.90
CA ALA A 12 -8.94 23.50 15.42
C ALA A 12 -8.89 23.15 13.92
N ILE A 13 -8.20 23.95 13.10
CA ILE A 13 -8.02 23.68 11.66
C ILE A 13 -6.79 22.79 11.41
N ALA A 14 -5.70 23.04 12.13
CA ALA A 14 -4.43 22.36 11.90
C ALA A 14 -4.48 20.87 12.27
N ILE A 15 -5.17 20.49 13.35
CA ILE A 15 -5.26 19.09 13.81
C ILE A 15 -5.96 18.18 12.78
N PRO A 16 -7.17 18.49 12.28
CA PRO A 16 -7.82 17.64 11.28
C PRO A 16 -7.03 17.60 9.97
N GLN A 17 -6.43 18.72 9.56
CA GLN A 17 -5.58 18.76 8.37
C GLN A 17 -4.34 17.86 8.52
N PHE A 18 -3.65 17.93 9.66
CA PHE A 18 -2.49 17.11 9.96
C PHE A 18 -2.83 15.61 9.97
N ASN A 19 -3.96 15.23 10.58
CA ASN A 19 -4.43 13.84 10.56
C ASN A 19 -4.71 13.36 9.13
N SER A 20 -5.40 14.17 8.31
CA SER A 20 -5.66 13.81 6.92
C SER A 20 -4.38 13.66 6.09
N TYR A 21 -3.36 14.47 6.38
CA TYR A 21 -2.07 14.39 5.71
C TYR A 21 -1.32 13.10 6.06
N ARG A 22 -1.34 12.69 7.33
CA ARG A 22 -0.76 11.42 7.78
C ARG A 22 -1.43 10.21 7.12
N VAL A 23 -2.76 10.19 7.06
CA VAL A 23 -3.53 9.12 6.39
C VAL A 23 -3.17 9.03 4.91
N ARG A 24 -3.05 10.17 4.21
CA ARG A 24 -2.57 10.19 2.82
C ARG A 24 -1.16 9.61 2.67
N GLY A 25 -0.27 9.88 3.61
CA GLY A 25 1.06 9.28 3.66
C GLY A 25 1.00 7.76 3.78
N TYR A 26 0.23 7.24 4.73
CA TYR A 26 0.01 5.80 4.92
C TYR A 26 -0.57 5.11 3.67
N ASN A 27 -1.55 5.75 3.04
CA ASN A 27 -2.12 5.26 1.79
C ASN A 27 -1.11 5.26 0.64
N ALA A 28 -0.26 6.28 0.54
CA ALA A 28 0.81 6.32 -0.46
C ALA A 28 1.81 5.19 -0.25
N THR A 29 2.15 4.87 1.00
CA THR A 29 2.99 3.71 1.35
C THR A 29 2.34 2.39 0.93
N ALA A 30 1.06 2.16 1.26
CA ALA A 30 0.35 0.94 0.85
C ALA A 30 0.29 0.78 -0.68
N ARG A 31 0.05 1.88 -1.41
CA ARG A 31 0.04 1.91 -2.87
C ARG A 31 1.43 1.67 -3.48
N ALA A 32 2.49 2.18 -2.85
CA ALA A 32 3.86 1.91 -3.30
C ALA A 32 4.22 0.42 -3.09
N ASP A 33 3.83 -0.14 -1.95
CA ASP A 33 4.07 -1.54 -1.63
C ASP A 33 3.37 -2.49 -2.61
N VAL A 34 2.11 -2.24 -2.96
CA VAL A 34 1.40 -3.11 -3.93
C VAL A 34 2.06 -3.07 -5.30
N LYS A 35 2.57 -1.90 -5.71
CA LYS A 35 3.31 -1.74 -6.97
C LYS A 35 4.64 -2.50 -6.94
N ASN A 36 5.39 -2.37 -5.85
CA ASN A 36 6.66 -3.07 -5.67
C ASN A 36 6.44 -4.60 -5.64
N ALA A 37 5.39 -5.06 -4.97
CA ALA A 37 4.98 -6.46 -4.93
C ALA A 37 4.63 -6.97 -6.34
N TYR A 38 3.89 -6.17 -7.14
CA TYR A 38 3.60 -6.51 -8.53
C TYR A 38 4.88 -6.62 -9.38
N THR A 39 5.83 -5.70 -9.24
CA THR A 39 7.12 -5.79 -9.96
C THR A 39 7.90 -7.04 -9.57
N ALA A 40 7.94 -7.39 -8.28
CA ALA A 40 8.56 -8.63 -7.83
C ALA A 40 7.82 -9.87 -8.36
N ALA A 41 6.49 -9.84 -8.44
CA ALA A 41 5.69 -10.91 -9.02
C ALA A 41 6.01 -11.10 -10.51
N GLN A 42 6.09 -10.02 -11.28
CA GLN A 42 6.42 -10.06 -12.70
C GLN A 42 7.84 -10.60 -12.95
N ALA A 43 8.82 -10.20 -12.12
CA ALA A 43 10.15 -10.78 -12.17
C ALA A 43 10.11 -12.29 -11.91
N TYR A 44 9.35 -12.73 -10.90
CA TYR A 44 9.20 -14.15 -10.59
C TYR A 44 8.55 -14.95 -11.73
N PHE A 45 7.50 -14.41 -12.35
CA PHE A 45 6.84 -15.07 -13.48
C PHE A 45 7.68 -15.08 -14.76
N SER A 46 8.62 -14.14 -14.93
CA SER A 46 9.57 -14.17 -16.03
C SER A 46 10.49 -15.40 -15.95
N ASP A 47 10.85 -15.82 -14.75
CA ASP A 47 11.68 -17.00 -14.51
C ASP A 47 10.83 -18.29 -14.44
N TRP A 48 9.62 -18.20 -13.89
CA TRP A 48 8.72 -19.33 -13.61
C TRP A 48 7.27 -19.05 -14.05
N PRO A 49 6.96 -19.13 -15.36
CA PRO A 49 5.67 -18.67 -15.91
C PRO A 49 4.45 -19.46 -15.43
N THR A 50 4.62 -20.72 -15.03
CA THR A 50 3.52 -21.58 -14.54
C THR A 50 3.43 -21.64 -13.02
N ALA A 51 4.36 -21.00 -12.31
CA ALA A 51 4.38 -21.02 -10.85
C ALA A 51 3.39 -20.01 -10.27
N THR A 52 3.13 -20.14 -8.96
CA THR A 52 2.30 -19.19 -8.22
C THR A 52 3.14 -18.36 -7.27
N VAL A 53 2.84 -17.06 -7.17
CA VAL A 53 3.45 -16.19 -6.17
C VAL A 53 2.73 -16.30 -4.83
N THR A 54 3.51 -16.19 -3.76
CA THR A 54 3.04 -16.02 -2.39
C THR A 54 3.83 -14.86 -1.77
N VAL A 55 3.36 -14.28 -0.66
CA VAL A 55 4.10 -13.18 -0.01
C VAL A 55 5.56 -13.56 0.28
N ALA A 56 5.81 -14.79 0.73
CA ALA A 56 7.17 -15.29 0.97
C ALA A 56 8.02 -15.37 -0.30
N ARG A 57 7.44 -15.77 -1.44
CA ARG A 57 8.16 -15.79 -2.72
C ARG A 57 8.46 -14.39 -3.22
N LEU A 58 7.52 -13.46 -3.07
CA LEU A 58 7.76 -12.06 -3.40
C LEU A 58 8.91 -11.48 -2.58
N GLN A 59 8.98 -11.80 -1.28
CA GLN A 59 10.08 -11.38 -0.41
C GLN A 59 11.43 -11.97 -0.85
N ALA A 60 11.45 -13.24 -1.24
CA ALA A 60 12.64 -13.86 -1.82
C ALA A 60 13.05 -13.21 -3.16
N SER A 61 12.09 -12.71 -3.93
CA SER A 61 12.29 -11.97 -5.19
C SER A 61 12.58 -10.47 -5.00
N GLY A 62 12.80 -10.00 -3.76
CA GLY A 62 13.24 -8.64 -3.47
C GLY A 62 12.14 -7.66 -3.03
N TYR A 63 10.90 -8.13 -2.82
CA TYR A 63 9.86 -7.31 -2.18
C TYR A 63 10.14 -7.15 -0.68
N SER A 64 10.22 -5.92 -0.20
CA SER A 64 10.26 -5.62 1.23
C SER A 64 8.98 -4.91 1.63
N GLN A 65 8.26 -5.48 2.59
CA GLN A 65 6.99 -4.93 3.07
C GLN A 65 7.27 -3.73 3.97
N SER A 66 6.61 -2.61 3.71
CA SER A 66 6.75 -1.42 4.53
C SER A 66 6.10 -1.63 5.90
N ALA A 67 6.64 -0.94 6.92
CA ALA A 67 6.11 -1.02 8.28
C ALA A 67 4.63 -0.62 8.33
N GLY A 68 3.79 -1.43 8.98
CA GLY A 68 2.36 -1.17 9.11
C GLY A 68 1.52 -1.47 7.88
N VAL A 69 2.14 -1.88 6.76
CA VAL A 69 1.42 -2.41 5.59
C VAL A 69 1.20 -3.92 5.77
N THR A 70 0.07 -4.42 5.32
CA THR A 70 -0.23 -5.85 5.18
C THR A 70 -0.49 -6.14 3.70
N LEU A 71 0.33 -6.99 3.10
CA LEU A 71 0.14 -7.49 1.75
C LEU A 71 -0.52 -8.88 1.79
N THR A 72 -1.50 -9.09 0.94
CA THR A 72 -2.18 -10.39 0.75
C THR A 72 -2.18 -10.75 -0.73
N VAL A 73 -1.96 -12.03 -1.02
CA VAL A 73 -2.07 -12.59 -2.37
C VAL A 73 -3.39 -13.34 -2.44
N SER A 74 -4.34 -12.84 -3.21
CA SER A 74 -5.67 -13.46 -3.39
C SER A 74 -5.67 -14.45 -4.55
N ASP A 75 -4.96 -14.13 -5.62
CA ASP A 75 -4.62 -15.05 -6.71
C ASP A 75 -3.14 -14.84 -7.05
N GLY A 76 -2.38 -15.92 -7.02
CA GLY A 76 -0.94 -15.91 -7.25
C GLY A 76 -0.54 -16.39 -8.64
N THR A 77 -1.49 -16.69 -9.53
CA THR A 77 -1.20 -17.14 -10.90
C THR A 77 -0.82 -15.97 -11.80
N GLN A 78 -0.04 -16.20 -12.86
CA GLN A 78 0.38 -15.12 -13.76
C GLN A 78 -0.81 -14.43 -14.45
N GLY A 79 -1.78 -15.20 -14.93
CA GLY A 79 -2.95 -14.67 -15.64
C GLY A 79 -4.06 -14.13 -14.75
N GLY A 80 -4.13 -14.58 -13.50
CA GLY A 80 -5.16 -14.19 -12.52
C GLY A 80 -4.65 -13.29 -11.40
N LEU A 81 -3.36 -12.90 -11.42
CA LEU A 81 -2.68 -12.22 -10.32
C LEU A 81 -3.55 -11.14 -9.67
N LEU A 82 -3.74 -11.27 -8.36
CA LEU A 82 -4.48 -10.31 -7.56
C LEU A 82 -3.76 -10.13 -6.21
N LEU A 83 -3.10 -8.99 -6.04
CA LEU A 83 -2.41 -8.62 -4.79
C LEU A 83 -3.15 -7.46 -4.14
N THR A 84 -3.30 -7.52 -2.82
CA THR A 84 -4.00 -6.48 -2.05
C THR A 84 -3.11 -5.98 -0.92
N SER A 85 -2.98 -4.67 -0.78
CA SER A 85 -2.14 -3.99 0.21
C SER A 85 -2.97 -2.99 1.01
N VAL A 86 -2.85 -3.03 2.33
CA VAL A 86 -3.50 -2.06 3.22
C VAL A 86 -2.54 -1.60 4.31
N HIS A 87 -2.50 -0.31 4.61
CA HIS A 87 -1.78 0.20 5.78
C HIS A 87 -2.73 0.22 6.99
N GLY A 88 -2.31 -0.30 8.15
CA GLY A 88 -3.18 -0.42 9.34
C GLY A 88 -3.67 0.92 9.92
N SER A 89 -2.99 2.02 9.58
CA SER A 89 -3.42 3.41 9.87
C SER A 89 -3.89 4.19 8.63
N GLY A 90 -3.95 3.52 7.48
CA GLY A 90 -4.57 4.06 6.27
C GLY A 90 -6.08 3.85 6.29
N ASP A 91 -6.78 4.44 5.34
CA ASP A 91 -8.23 4.33 5.18
C ASP A 91 -8.65 3.65 3.87
N ARG A 92 -7.67 3.18 3.07
CA ARG A 92 -7.88 2.56 1.76
C ARG A 92 -7.08 1.29 1.60
N THR A 93 -7.64 0.40 0.79
CA THR A 93 -7.04 -0.88 0.42
C THR A 93 -6.69 -0.83 -1.06
N TYR A 94 -5.46 -1.13 -1.43
CA TYR A 94 -5.00 -1.06 -2.81
C TYR A 94 -4.86 -2.45 -3.38
N THR A 95 -5.59 -2.73 -4.44
CA THR A 95 -5.52 -3.96 -5.22
C THR A 95 -4.76 -3.73 -6.51
N VAL A 96 -3.94 -4.69 -6.93
CA VAL A 96 -3.33 -4.73 -8.27
C VAL A 96 -3.70 -6.03 -8.96
N ASP A 97 -4.11 -5.93 -10.22
CA ASP A 97 -4.45 -7.07 -11.07
C ASP A 97 -3.26 -7.55 -11.94
N ALA A 98 -3.47 -8.60 -12.72
CA ALA A 98 -2.48 -9.15 -13.65
C ALA A 98 -2.04 -8.18 -14.77
N ALA A 99 -2.86 -7.16 -15.06
CA ALA A 99 -2.52 -6.11 -16.03
C ALA A 99 -1.73 -4.94 -15.39
N GLY A 100 -1.50 -4.99 -14.07
CA GLY A 100 -0.81 -3.93 -13.32
C GLY A 100 -1.68 -2.72 -13.02
N GLN A 101 -3.01 -2.82 -13.19
CA GLN A 101 -3.93 -1.77 -12.81
C GLN A 101 -4.08 -1.74 -11.29
N ILE A 102 -3.82 -0.59 -10.68
CA ILE A 102 -3.96 -0.40 -9.23
C ILE A 102 -5.26 0.33 -8.93
N THR A 103 -6.14 -0.31 -8.17
CA THR A 103 -7.44 0.25 -7.74
C THR A 103 -7.49 0.34 -6.22
N PRO A 104 -7.88 1.49 -5.64
CA PRO A 104 -8.15 1.62 -4.20
C PRO A 104 -9.50 1.02 -3.77
#